data_AF-A0A7X8DQ04-F1
#
_entry.id   AF-A0A7X8DQ04-F1
#
_cell.length_a   1.000
_cell.length_b   1.000
_cell.length_c   1.000
_cell.angle_alpha   90.00
_cell.angle_beta   90.00
_cell.angle_gamma   90.00
#
_symmetry.space_group_name_H-M   'P 1'
#
loop_
_entity.id
_entity.type
_entity.pdbx_description
1 polymer ?
#
loop_
_entity_poly.entity_id
_entity_poly.type
_entity_poly.pdbx_seq_one_letter_code
_entity_poly.pdbx_strand_id
1 'polypeptide(L)'
;MVKDIFRVAQWEFAKGIKNKGFLFLTFVFPIIMVIIFAIISFAMIRSSGGQDLYLAIVDETSFIRGMLEDSFVQYEYGADFISASALDEIEKVLQEEKYDGIL
;
A
#
# COMPACT_ATOMS: atom_id res chain seq x y z
N MET A 1 30.02 46.73 13.84
CA MET A 1 29.03 46.32 12.82
C MET A 1 28.88 44.81 12.73
N VAL A 2 29.84 44.05 12.17
CA VAL A 2 29.71 42.57 12.06
C VAL A 2 29.62 41.86 13.43
N LYS A 3 30.43 42.28 14.41
CA LYS A 3 30.39 41.75 15.79
C LYS A 3 29.03 41.97 16.48
N ASP A 4 28.38 43.09 16.22
CA ASP A 4 27.10 43.44 16.83
C ASP A 4 25.97 42.57 16.26
N ILE A 5 26.02 42.33 14.94
CA ILE A 5 25.08 41.43 14.23
C ILE A 5 25.19 40.00 14.78
N PHE A 6 26.40 39.47 14.94
CA PHE A 6 26.60 38.13 15.50
C PHE A 6 26.09 38.01 16.94
N ARG A 7 26.30 39.05 17.76
CA ARG A 7 25.84 39.06 19.15
C ARG A 7 24.31 39.07 19.24
N VAL A 8 23.66 39.88 18.42
CA VAL A 8 22.19 39.95 18.36
C VAL A 8 21.62 38.62 17.84
N ALA A 9 22.23 38.05 16.80
CA ALA A 9 21.81 36.76 16.25
C ALA A 9 21.92 35.62 17.27
N GLN A 10 23.02 35.55 18.04
CA GLN A 10 23.17 34.56 19.11
C GLN A 10 22.12 34.72 20.20
N TRP A 11 21.78 35.96 20.55
CA TRP A 11 20.76 36.23 21.58
C TRP A 11 19.35 35.82 21.11
N GLU A 12 18.99 36.16 19.88
CA GLU A 12 17.72 35.75 19.27
C GLU A 12 17.64 34.22 19.13
N PHE A 13 18.72 33.57 18.72
CA PHE A 13 18.78 32.11 18.60
C PHE A 13 18.65 31.41 19.96
N ALA A 14 19.34 31.90 20.99
CA ALA A 14 19.24 31.36 22.34
C ALA A 14 17.84 31.56 22.96
N LYS A 15 17.16 32.65 22.60
CA LYS A 15 15.76 32.91 22.98
C LYS A 15 14.80 31.98 22.25
N GLY A 16 15.06 31.72 20.96
CA GLY A 16 14.31 30.78 20.13
C GLY A 16 14.44 29.33 20.58
N ILE A 17 15.66 28.85 20.86
CA ILE A 17 15.92 27.47 21.32
C ILE A 17 15.20 27.16 22.64
N LYS A 18 15.08 28.15 23.54
CA LYS A 18 14.40 27.95 24.83
C LYS A 18 12.88 27.88 24.70
N ASN A 19 12.32 28.16 23.51
CA ASN A 19 10.90 28.01 23.27
C ASN A 19 10.53 26.52 23.18
N LYS A 20 9.59 26.09 24.03
CA LYS A 20 9.06 24.71 24.04
C LYS A 20 8.56 24.27 22.65
N GLY A 21 7.97 25.19 21.88
CA GLY A 21 7.50 24.92 20.52
C GLY A 21 8.64 24.64 19.54
N PHE A 22 9.74 25.38 19.64
CA PHE A 22 10.93 25.16 18.80
C PHE A 22 11.54 23.79 19.09
N LEU A 23 11.77 23.46 20.37
CA LEU A 23 12.29 22.15 20.77
C LEU A 23 11.39 21.01 20.32
N PHE A 24 10.07 21.16 20.45
CA PHE A 24 9.11 20.17 19.98
C PHE A 24 9.19 19.97 18.46
N LEU A 25 9.15 21.06 17.68
CA LEU A 25 9.20 20.99 16.22
C LEU A 25 10.54 20.48 15.69
N THR A 26 11.65 20.79 16.36
CA THR A 26 12.98 20.36 15.91
C THR A 26 13.31 18.93 16.28
N PHE A 27 12.89 18.45 17.46
CA PHE A 27 13.30 17.13 17.95
C PHE A 27 12.17 16.10 17.97
N VAL A 28 10.96 16.50 18.36
CA VAL A 28 9.84 15.57 18.59
C VAL A 28 9.04 15.35 17.31
N PHE A 29 8.77 16.42 16.56
CA PHE A 29 7.99 16.36 15.33
C PHE A 29 8.60 15.43 14.25
N PRO A 30 9.92 15.44 13.98
CA PRO A 30 10.50 14.51 13.01
C PRO A 30 10.32 13.04 13.42
N ILE A 31 10.42 12.74 14.72
CA ILE A 31 10.21 11.39 15.25
C ILE A 31 8.76 10.97 15.03
N ILE A 32 7.79 11.84 15.35
CA ILE A 32 6.37 11.59 15.11
C ILE A 32 6.11 11.34 13.63
N MET A 33 6.69 12.14 12.74
CA MET A 33 6.54 11.96 11.29
C MET A 33 7.06 10.59 10.85
N VAL A 34 8.27 10.19 11.26
CA VAL A 34 8.82 8.87 10.93
C VAL A 34 7.90 7.75 11.40
N ILE A 35 7.34 7.84 12.61
CA ILE A 35 6.40 6.85 13.15
C ILE A 35 5.13 6.80 12.29
N ILE A 36 4.53 7.95 11.95
CA ILE A 36 3.32 8.00 11.12
C ILE A 36 3.59 7.41 9.73
N PHE A 37 4.69 7.78 9.08
CA PHE A 37 5.07 7.22 7.79
C PHE A 37 5.30 5.71 7.88
N ALA A 38 5.96 5.22 8.93
CA ALA A 38 6.15 3.78 9.13
C ALA A 38 4.82 3.03 9.30
N ILE A 39 3.87 3.60 10.05
CA ILE A 39 2.53 3.02 10.22
C ILE A 39 1.78 2.99 8.89
N ILE A 40 1.77 4.11 8.16
CA ILE A 40 1.10 4.20 6.85
C ILE A 40 1.73 3.23 5.87
N SER A 41 3.05 3.18 5.76
CA SER A 41 3.75 2.25 4.88
C SER A 41 3.50 0.80 5.27
N PHE A 42 3.50 0.46 6.55
CA PHE A 42 3.18 -0.88 7.02
C PHE A 42 1.72 -1.27 6.72
N ALA A 43 0.78 -0.37 6.96
CA ALA A 43 -0.62 -0.57 6.63
C ALA A 43 -0.81 -0.68 5.12
N MET A 44 -0.13 0.14 4.32
CA MET A 44 -0.15 0.09 2.87
C MET A 44 0.42 -1.23 2.37
N ILE A 45 1.59 -1.69 2.84
CA ILE A 45 2.17 -2.99 2.45
C ILE A 45 1.23 -4.16 2.79
N ARG A 46 0.48 -4.09 3.89
CA ARG A 46 -0.53 -5.11 4.23
C ARG A 46 -1.83 -4.97 3.46
N SER A 47 -2.20 -3.74 3.09
CA SER A 47 -3.35 -3.44 2.25
C SER A 47 -3.05 -3.61 0.75
N SER A 48 -1.77 -3.69 0.40
CA SER A 48 -1.19 -3.88 -0.93
C SER A 48 -0.40 -5.19 -0.99
N GLY A 49 -0.65 -6.13 -0.07
CA GLY A 49 -0.79 -7.50 -0.57
C GLY A 49 -1.83 -7.35 -1.67
N GLY A 50 -1.46 -7.70 -2.90
CA GLY A 50 -2.27 -7.41 -4.08
C GLY A 50 -3.74 -7.60 -3.74
N GLN A 51 -4.61 -6.84 -4.39
CA GLN A 51 -5.85 -7.50 -4.73
C GLN A 51 -5.39 -8.68 -5.58
N ASP A 52 -5.06 -9.81 -4.94
CA ASP A 52 -5.02 -11.13 -5.54
C ASP A 52 -6.45 -11.27 -6.01
N LEU A 53 -6.73 -10.66 -7.16
CA LEU A 53 -8.05 -10.65 -7.74
C LEU A 53 -8.23 -12.10 -8.14
N TYR A 54 -8.89 -12.86 -7.28
CA TYR A 54 -9.04 -14.29 -7.46
C TYR A 54 -10.14 -14.47 -8.49
N LEU A 55 -9.73 -14.57 -9.74
CA LEU A 55 -10.63 -14.69 -10.88
C LEU A 55 -10.87 -16.16 -11.20
N ALA A 56 -12.13 -16.56 -11.26
CA ALA A 56 -12.52 -17.84 -11.84
C ALA A 56 -12.69 -17.66 -13.35
N ILE A 57 -11.98 -18.45 -14.16
CA ILE A 57 -12.03 -18.33 -15.63
C ILE A 57 -12.64 -19.60 -16.22
N VAL A 58 -13.73 -19.43 -16.96
CA VAL A 58 -14.45 -20.53 -17.61
C VAL A 58 -14.08 -20.58 -19.09
N ASP A 59 -13.07 -21.38 -19.42
CA ASP A 59 -12.62 -21.58 -20.82
C ASP A 59 -13.03 -22.96 -21.33
N GLU A 60 -14.14 -23.01 -22.08
CA GLU A 60 -14.62 -24.23 -22.76
C GLU A 60 -13.69 -24.70 -23.89
N THR A 61 -12.89 -23.77 -24.44
CA THR A 61 -12.10 -24.00 -25.66
C THR A 61 -10.63 -24.29 -25.38
N SER A 62 -10.19 -24.09 -24.13
CA SER A 62 -8.78 -24.15 -23.70
C SER A 62 -7.84 -23.23 -24.49
N PHE A 63 -8.39 -22.29 -25.27
CA PHE A 63 -7.63 -21.42 -26.17
C PHE A 63 -7.01 -20.24 -25.43
N ILE A 64 -7.71 -19.74 -24.40
CA ILE A 64 -7.37 -18.49 -23.72
C ILE A 64 -6.47 -18.77 -22.51
N ARG A 65 -6.52 -19.99 -21.96
CA ARG A 65 -5.73 -20.44 -20.81
C ARG A 65 -4.23 -20.10 -20.91
N GLY A 66 -3.56 -20.49 -21.99
CA GLY A 66 -2.12 -20.27 -22.14
C GLY A 66 -1.74 -18.79 -22.26
N MET A 67 -2.62 -17.97 -22.86
CA MET A 67 -2.39 -16.53 -23.00
C MET A 67 -2.55 -15.77 -21.67
N LEU A 68 -3.46 -16.26 -20.83
CA LEU A 68 -3.78 -15.65 -19.55
C LEU A 68 -2.83 -16.10 -18.44
N GLU A 69 -2.38 -17.36 -18.43
CA GLU A 69 -1.37 -17.85 -17.47
C GLU A 69 -0.09 -17.01 -17.54
N ASP A 70 0.42 -16.72 -18.73
CA ASP A 70 1.61 -15.88 -18.93
C ASP A 70 1.40 -14.43 -18.48
N SER A 71 0.19 -13.90 -18.66
CA SER A 71 -0.16 -12.53 -18.30
C SER A 71 -0.37 -12.37 -16.79
N PHE A 72 -0.99 -13.34 -16.13
CA PHE A 72 -1.30 -13.25 -14.69
C PHE A 72 -0.07 -13.41 -13.80
N VAL A 73 0.92 -14.19 -14.22
CA VAL A 73 2.23 -14.29 -13.54
C VAL A 73 2.93 -12.93 -13.49
N GLN A 74 2.72 -12.06 -14.49
CA GLN A 74 3.36 -10.74 -14.57
C GLN A 74 2.71 -9.69 -13.64
N TYR A 75 1.44 -9.87 -13.28
CA TYR A 75 0.64 -8.88 -12.54
C TYR A 75 0.17 -9.36 -11.16
N GLU A 76 0.70 -10.48 -10.64
CA GLU A 76 0.33 -11.07 -9.35
C GLU A 76 -1.17 -11.37 -9.22
N TYR A 77 -1.82 -11.83 -10.29
CA TYR A 77 -3.22 -12.27 -10.24
C TYR A 77 -3.32 -13.78 -9.92
N GLY A 78 -4.20 -14.15 -8.99
CA GLY A 78 -4.58 -15.53 -8.74
C GLY A 78 -5.73 -15.93 -9.68
N ALA A 79 -5.55 -16.96 -10.51
CA ALA A 79 -6.59 -17.41 -11.43
C ALA A 79 -6.80 -18.92 -11.33
N ASP A 80 -8.05 -19.34 -11.12
CA ASP A 80 -8.46 -20.74 -11.18
C ASP A 80 -9.24 -20.98 -12.49
N PHE A 81 -8.73 -21.87 -13.34
CA PHE A 81 -9.39 -22.25 -14.59
C PHE A 81 -10.38 -23.38 -14.31
N ILE A 82 -11.66 -23.12 -14.51
CA ILE A 82 -12.76 -24.05 -14.21
C ILE A 82 -13.45 -24.47 -15.50
N SER A 83 -13.79 -25.76 -15.62
CA SER A 83 -14.57 -26.29 -16.75
C SER A 83 -16.02 -25.80 -16.70
N ALA A 84 -16.61 -25.45 -17.84
CA ALA A 84 -18.02 -25.00 -17.91
C ALA A 84 -19.04 -26.05 -17.45
N SER A 85 -18.67 -27.33 -17.43
CA SER A 85 -19.48 -28.39 -16.82
C SER A 85 -19.69 -28.21 -15.30
N ALA A 86 -18.93 -27.33 -14.66
CA ALA A 86 -19.01 -27.02 -13.23
C ALA A 86 -19.63 -25.62 -12.96
N LEU A 87 -20.27 -24.98 -13.94
CA LEU A 87 -20.92 -23.68 -13.77
C LEU A 87 -21.94 -23.66 -12.62
N ASP A 88 -22.70 -24.74 -12.43
CA ASP A 88 -23.65 -24.91 -11.31
C ASP A 88 -22.95 -24.96 -9.93
N GLU A 89 -21.66 -25.31 -9.89
CA GLU A 89 -20.83 -25.28 -8.69
C GLU A 89 -20.23 -23.88 -8.46
N ILE A 90 -19.93 -23.13 -9.53
CA ILE A 90 -19.35 -21.79 -9.46
C ILE A 90 -20.33 -20.79 -8.84
N GLU A 91 -21.64 -20.89 -9.11
CA GLU A 91 -22.65 -20.01 -8.47
C GLU A 91 -22.65 -20.17 -6.94
N LYS A 92 -22.43 -21.39 -6.44
CA LYS A 92 -22.30 -21.66 -5.00
C LYS A 92 -20.99 -21.12 -4.43
N VAL A 93 -19.89 -21.27 -5.15
CA VAL A 93 -18.57 -20.80 -4.70
C VAL A 93 -18.45 -19.27 -4.75
N LEU A 94 -19.17 -18.60 -5.66
CA LEU A 94 -19.25 -17.14 -5.70
C LEU A 94 -20.06 -16.59 -4.51
N GLN A 95 -21.09 -17.31 -4.05
CA GLN A 95 -21.83 -16.95 -2.83
C GLN A 95 -21.02 -17.13 -1.55
N GLU A 96 -19.95 -17.94 -1.58
CA GLU A 96 -19.03 -18.16 -0.47
C GLU A 96 -17.88 -17.11 -0.41
N GLU A 97 -17.93 -16.04 -1.22
CA GLU A 97 -16.93 -14.95 -1.30
C GLU A 97 -15.49 -15.42 -1.62
N LYS A 98 -15.33 -16.60 -2.24
CA LYS A 98 -14.00 -17.16 -2.54
C LYS A 98 -13.33 -16.53 -3.77
N TYR A 99 -14.11 -15.93 -4.67
CA TYR A 99 -13.63 -15.29 -5.91
C TYR A 99 -14.21 -13.89 -6.05
N ASP A 100 -13.41 -12.95 -6.56
CA ASP A 100 -13.81 -11.56 -6.77
C ASP A 100 -14.59 -11.35 -8.08
N GLY A 101 -14.52 -12.31 -9.01
CA GLY A 101 -15.24 -12.27 -10.28
C GLY A 101 -15.11 -13.56 -11.10
N ILE A 102 -16.00 -13.71 -12.09
CA ILE A 102 -15.99 -14.80 -13.07
C ILE A 102 -15.82 -14.18 -14.47
N LEU A 103 -14.94 -14.78 -15.27
CA LEU A 103 -14.68 -14.44 -16.67
C LEU A 103 -14.93 -15.63 -17.59
#